data_AF-A0A2A2HC07-F1
#
_entry.id   AF-A0A2A2HC07-F1
#
_cell.length_a   1.000
_cell.length_b   1.000
_cell.length_c   1.000
_cell.angle_alpha   90.00
_cell.angle_beta   90.00
_cell.angle_gamma   90.00
#
_symmetry.space_group_name_H-M   'P 1'
#
loop_
_entity.id
_entity.type
_entity.pdbx_description
1 polymer ?
#
loop_
_entity_poly.entity_id
_entity_poly.type
_entity_poly.pdbx_seq_one_letter_code
_entity_poly.pdbx_strand_id
1 'polypeptide(L)'
;MIPESIILRQTEDDYLIAEGDIELLETIRDIIKITNSQKLAKNIMNTTKTDETVSFYINKQAAYNHKFNILDESLSALGDIEVIAKTHNNPDDIIEWLTTDDD
;
A
#
# COMPACT_ATOMS: atom_id res chain seq x y z
N MET A 1 -6.62 -5.49 18.22
CA MET A 1 -5.25 -6.01 18.26
C MET A 1 -4.34 -4.86 17.86
N ILE A 2 -3.25 -4.61 18.57
CA ILE A 2 -2.28 -3.56 18.21
C ILE A 2 -1.17 -4.29 17.44
N PRO A 3 -0.77 -3.86 16.23
CA PRO A 3 0.25 -4.58 15.47
C PRO A 3 1.54 -4.72 16.27
N GLU A 4 2.06 -5.95 16.32
CA GLU A 4 3.09 -6.38 17.29
C GLU A 4 4.41 -5.59 17.20
N SER A 5 4.72 -4.96 16.07
CA SER A 5 5.62 -3.80 16.01
C SER A 5 5.73 -3.33 14.56
N ILE A 6 5.53 -2.04 14.32
CA ILE A 6 5.97 -1.44 13.05
C ILE A 6 7.40 -0.93 13.28
N ILE A 7 8.37 -1.47 12.53
CA ILE A 7 9.75 -0.99 12.61
C ILE A 7 9.86 0.25 11.74
N LEU A 8 10.07 1.41 12.36
CA LEU A 8 10.33 2.67 11.68
C LEU A 8 11.84 2.89 11.58
N ARG A 9 12.38 2.94 10.36
CA ARG A 9 13.79 3.31 10.10
C ARG A 9 13.83 4.64 9.37
N GLN A 10 14.50 5.63 9.98
CA GLN A 10 14.89 6.85 9.27
C GLN A 10 16.18 6.56 8.51
N THR A 11 16.19 6.78 7.20
CA THR A 11 17.39 6.62 6.36
C THR A 11 18.14 7.94 6.23
N GLU A 12 19.40 7.88 5.75
CA GLU A 12 20.21 9.08 5.48
C GLU A 12 19.60 10.00 4.40
N ASP A 13 18.64 9.49 3.63
CA ASP A 13 17.94 10.17 2.54
C ASP A 13 16.58 10.78 2.96
N ASP A 14 16.35 11.04 4.26
CA ASP A 14 15.10 11.58 4.83
C ASP A 14 13.84 10.70 4.62
N TYR A 15 13.99 9.45 4.23
CA TYR A 15 12.87 8.51 4.14
C TYR A 15 12.59 7.83 5.48
N LEU A 16 11.31 7.55 5.71
CA LEU A 16 10.85 6.76 6.85
C LEU A 16 10.30 5.44 6.31
N ILE A 17 11.04 4.35 6.53
CA ILE A 17 10.63 3.00 6.12
C ILE A 17 9.88 2.37 7.29
N ALA A 18 8.65 1.94 7.04
CA ALA A 18 7.86 1.14 7.95
C ALA A 18 7.82 -0.30 7.44
N GLU A 19 8.46 -1.23 8.15
CA GLU A 19 8.27 -2.67 7.92
C GLU A 19 7.11 -3.13 8.80
N GLY A 20 6.14 -3.82 8.20
CA GLY A 20 4.97 -4.36 8.88
C GLY A 20 4.52 -5.68 8.26
N ASP A 21 3.80 -6.47 9.05
CA ASP A 21 3.29 -7.77 8.66
C ASP A 21 1.90 -7.66 8.00
N ILE A 22 1.20 -8.79 7.91
CA ILE A 22 -0.11 -8.92 7.28
C ILE A 22 -1.16 -7.94 7.83
N GLU A 23 -1.10 -7.57 9.12
CA GLU A 23 -2.04 -6.63 9.74
C GLU A 23 -2.02 -5.22 9.10
N LEU A 24 -0.85 -4.77 8.63
CA LEU A 24 -0.75 -3.51 7.90
C LEU A 24 -1.43 -3.62 6.54
N LEU A 25 -1.27 -4.76 5.87
CA LEU A 25 -1.94 -5.03 4.60
C LEU A 25 -3.46 -5.20 4.79
N GLU A 26 -3.92 -5.75 5.91
CA GLU A 26 -5.35 -5.83 6.29
C GLU A 26 -5.94 -4.43 6.44
N THR A 27 -5.22 -3.53 7.12
CA THR A 27 -5.63 -2.13 7.26
C THR A 27 -5.76 -1.44 5.90
N ILE A 28 -4.81 -1.67 4.99
CA ILE A 28 -4.86 -1.12 3.63
C ILE A 28 -6.04 -1.71 2.85
N ARG A 29 -6.26 -3.03 2.95
CA ARG A 29 -7.39 -3.73 2.33
C ARG A 29 -8.72 -3.12 2.77
N ASP A 30 -8.91 -2.91 4.06
CA ASP A 30 -10.13 -2.32 4.61
C ASP A 30 -10.35 -0.89 4.12
N ILE A 31 -9.29 -0.09 4.03
CA ILE A 31 -9.36 1.26 3.48
C ILE A 31 -9.77 1.24 2.01
N ILE A 32 -9.16 0.39 1.18
CA ILE A 32 -9.50 0.23 -0.25
C ILE A 32 -11.00 -0.10 -0.41
N LYS A 33 -11.53 -0.97 0.45
CA LYS A 33 -12.96 -1.33 0.47
C LYS A 33 -13.84 -0.14 0.85
N ILE A 34 -13.55 0.50 1.99
CA ILE A 34 -14.35 1.63 2.51
C ILE A 34 -14.38 2.80 1.50
N THR A 35 -13.31 3.01 0.74
CA THR A 35 -13.24 4.04 -0.31
C THR A 35 -13.72 3.58 -1.68
N ASN A 36 -14.25 2.36 -1.82
CA ASN A 36 -14.69 1.76 -3.08
C ASN A 36 -13.65 1.90 -4.21
N SER A 37 -12.38 1.72 -3.86
CA SER A 37 -11.23 1.95 -4.74
C SER A 37 -10.63 0.66 -5.30
N GLN A 38 -11.28 -0.49 -5.12
CA GLN A 38 -10.82 -1.83 -5.52
C GLN A 38 -10.37 -1.86 -6.98
N LYS A 39 -11.21 -1.36 -7.89
CA LYS A 39 -10.91 -1.35 -9.33
C LYS A 39 -9.69 -0.49 -9.66
N LEU A 40 -9.60 0.70 -9.05
CA LEU A 40 -8.46 1.60 -9.26
C LEU A 40 -7.18 0.98 -8.70
N ALA A 41 -7.24 0.48 -7.47
CA ALA A 41 -6.12 -0.18 -6.80
C ALA A 41 -5.63 -1.39 -7.59
N LYS A 42 -6.54 -2.23 -8.08
CA LYS A 42 -6.22 -3.39 -8.93
C LYS A 42 -5.52 -2.96 -10.22
N ASN A 43 -5.99 -1.91 -10.88
CA ASN A 43 -5.36 -1.40 -12.10
C ASN A 43 -3.94 -0.89 -11.83
N ILE A 44 -3.76 -0.08 -10.80
CA ILE A 44 -2.46 0.48 -10.41
C ILE A 44 -1.48 -0.65 -10.09
N MET A 45 -1.86 -1.57 -9.20
CA MET A 45 -1.00 -2.69 -8.79
C MET A 45 -0.64 -3.62 -9.94
N ASN A 46 -1.53 -3.80 -10.92
CA ASN A 46 -1.20 -4.58 -12.12
C ASN A 46 -0.17 -3.89 -13.03
N THR A 47 -0.08 -2.55 -13.01
CA THR A 47 0.92 -1.83 -13.80
C THR A 47 2.29 -1.76 -13.12
N THR A 48 2.34 -1.88 -11.80
CA THR A 48 3.56 -1.73 -10.99
C THR A 48 4.13 -3.06 -10.50
N LYS A 49 3.40 -4.17 -10.61
CA LYS A 49 3.88 -5.49 -10.18
C LYS A 49 5.12 -5.94 -10.95
N THR A 50 6.00 -6.64 -10.24
CA THR A 50 7.12 -7.42 -10.79
C THR A 50 6.91 -8.89 -10.43
N ASP A 51 7.86 -9.77 -10.77
CA ASP A 51 7.77 -11.20 -10.44
C ASP A 51 7.69 -11.48 -8.93
N GLU A 52 8.20 -10.58 -8.08
CA GLU A 52 8.29 -10.79 -6.62
C GLU A 52 7.61 -9.69 -5.79
N THR A 53 7.14 -8.62 -6.43
CA THR A 53 6.66 -7.43 -5.70
C THR A 53 5.40 -6.83 -6.31
N VAL A 54 4.60 -6.22 -5.45
CA VAL A 54 3.55 -5.27 -5.82
C VAL A 54 3.85 -3.96 -5.11
N SER A 55 3.82 -2.84 -5.85
CA SER A 55 4.01 -1.52 -5.27
C SER A 55 2.93 -0.55 -5.65
N PHE A 56 2.70 0.45 -4.82
CA PHE A 56 1.83 1.58 -5.10
C PHE A 56 2.15 2.71 -4.13
N TYR A 57 1.62 3.89 -4.42
CA TYR A 57 1.83 5.07 -3.60
C TYR A 57 0.53 5.50 -2.92
N ILE A 58 0.63 5.99 -1.68
CA ILE A 58 -0.47 6.63 -0.96
C ILE A 58 -0.13 8.11 -0.80
N ASN A 59 -1.06 8.98 -1.20
CA ASN A 59 -0.83 10.41 -1.06
C ASN A 59 -0.74 10.84 0.42
N LYS A 60 0.44 11.33 0.82
CA LYS A 60 0.74 11.69 2.22
C LYS A 60 -0.17 12.80 2.76
N GLN A 61 -0.50 13.77 1.92
CA GLN A 61 -1.37 14.91 2.31
C GLN A 61 -2.83 14.50 2.46
N ALA A 62 -3.31 13.60 1.60
CA ALA A 62 -4.64 13.02 1.74
C ALA A 62 -4.72 12.18 3.03
N ALA A 63 -3.72 11.33 3.28
CA ALA A 63 -3.66 10.47 4.46
C ALA A 63 -3.66 11.29 5.76
N TYR A 64 -2.91 12.41 5.81
CA TYR A 64 -2.93 13.34 6.94
C TYR A 64 -4.32 13.90 7.24
N ASN A 65 -5.16 14.05 6.21
CA ASN A 65 -6.55 14.49 6.33
C ASN A 65 -7.55 13.32 6.36
N HIS A 66 -7.10 12.12 6.75
CA HIS A 66 -7.91 10.91 6.84
C HIS A 66 -8.59 10.50 5.52
N LYS A 67 -7.99 10.84 4.38
CA LYS A 67 -8.43 10.42 3.05
C LYS A 67 -7.44 9.44 2.45
N PHE A 68 -7.96 8.43 1.77
CA PHE A 68 -7.14 7.52 0.99
C PHE A 68 -7.11 7.97 -0.46
N ASN A 69 -5.91 8.07 -1.01
CA ASN A 69 -5.70 8.31 -2.43
C ASN A 69 -4.51 7.47 -2.88
N ILE A 70 -4.78 6.51 -3.77
CA ILE A 70 -3.80 5.57 -4.31
C ILE A 70 -3.31 6.08 -5.67
N LEU A 71 -1.99 6.01 -5.89
CA LEU A 71 -1.31 6.52 -7.07
C LEU A 71 -0.37 5.44 -7.64
N ASP A 72 -0.15 5.48 -8.95
CA ASP A 72 0.78 4.61 -9.69
C ASP A 72 2.23 5.14 -9.69
N GLU A 73 2.41 6.45 -9.55
CA GLU A 73 3.70 7.09 -9.37
C GLU A 73 3.68 8.15 -8.25
N SER A 74 4.85 8.53 -7.76
CA SER A 74 4.98 9.62 -6.78
C SER A 74 4.72 10.96 -7.46
N LEU A 75 3.67 11.66 -7.05
CA LEU A 75 3.21 12.93 -7.63
C LEU A 75 3.30 14.11 -6.65
N SER A 76 3.48 13.85 -5.36
CA SER A 76 3.52 14.89 -4.31
C SER A 76 4.89 15.57 -4.20
N ALA A 77 4.88 16.91 -4.11
CA ALA A 77 6.06 17.72 -3.83
C ALA A 77 6.70 17.44 -2.45
N LEU A 78 5.94 16.85 -1.51
CA LEU A 78 6.41 16.45 -0.17
C LEU A 78 6.64 14.93 -0.06
N GLY A 79 6.68 14.26 -1.22
CA GLY A 79 6.72 12.82 -1.36
C GLY A 79 5.39 12.15 -1.00
N ASP A 80 5.17 10.99 -1.57
CA ASP A 80 4.09 10.08 -1.24
C ASP A 80 4.61 8.94 -0.34
N ILE A 81 3.71 8.13 0.23
CA ILE A 81 4.09 6.94 0.98
C ILE A 81 4.16 5.80 -0.03
N GLU A 82 5.35 5.31 -0.33
CA GLU A 82 5.52 4.10 -1.13
C GLU A 82 5.21 2.87 -0.28
N VAL A 83 4.38 1.98 -0.81
CA VAL A 83 4.08 0.68 -0.22
C VAL A 83 4.63 -0.38 -1.16
N ILE A 84 5.45 -1.28 -0.63
CA ILE A 84 6.02 -2.41 -1.37
C ILE A 84 5.68 -3.70 -0.62
N ALA A 85 4.80 -4.51 -1.21
CA ALA A 85 4.50 -5.84 -0.73
C ALA A 85 5.37 -6.86 -1.48
N LYS A 86 6.16 -7.65 -0.75
CA LYS A 86 7.02 -8.70 -1.32
C LYS A 86 6.37 -10.07 -1.14
N THR A 87 6.51 -10.92 -2.14
CA THR A 87 6.07 -12.32 -2.08
C THR A 87 7.12 -13.23 -2.69
N HIS A 88 7.23 -14.43 -2.15
CA HIS A 88 8.03 -15.51 -2.75
C HIS A 88 7.26 -16.32 -3.80
N ASN A 89 5.96 -16.08 -3.91
CA ASN A 89 5.06 -16.81 -4.79
C ASN A 89 4.55 -15.89 -5.91
N ASN A 90 3.23 -15.73 -6.03
CA ASN A 90 2.59 -14.98 -7.09
C ASN A 90 2.14 -13.60 -6.58
N PRO A 91 2.59 -12.50 -7.18
CA PRO A 91 2.14 -11.14 -6.85
C PRO A 91 0.64 -10.95 -7.10
N ASP A 92 0.04 -11.70 -8.05
CA ASP A 92 -1.40 -11.60 -8.32
C ASP A 92 -2.26 -12.01 -7.13
N ASP A 93 -1.80 -12.96 -6.30
CA ASP A 93 -2.52 -13.39 -5.11
C ASP A 93 -2.65 -12.24 -4.09
N ILE A 94 -1.62 -11.38 -3.98
CA ILE A 94 -1.65 -10.17 -3.13
C ILE A 94 -2.65 -9.17 -3.70
N ILE A 95 -2.62 -8.94 -5.01
CA ILE A 95 -3.51 -7.98 -5.68
C ILE A 95 -4.96 -8.41 -5.50
N GLU A 96 -5.25 -9.70 -5.73
CA GLU A 96 -6.58 -10.25 -5.55
C GLU A 96 -7.01 -10.11 -4.09
N TRP A 97 -6.19 -10.54 -3.13
CA TRP A 97 -6.53 -10.42 -1.72
C TRP A 97 -6.81 -8.96 -1.28
N LEU A 98 -5.95 -8.01 -1.68
CA LEU A 98 -6.11 -6.58 -1.37
C LEU A 98 -7.36 -5.94 -2.00
N THR A 99 -7.85 -6.51 -3.11
CA THR A 99 -8.95 -5.93 -3.91
C THR A 99 -10.21 -6.79 -3.92
N THR A 100 -10.24 -7.88 -3.14
CA THR A 100 -11.40 -8.76 -2.99
C THR A 100 -12.47 -8.09 -2.16
N ASP A 101 -13.69 -8.06 -2.70
CA ASP A 101 -14.91 -7.77 -1.96
C ASP A 101 -15.30 -9.00 -1.13
N ASP A 102 -15.57 -8.82 0.16
CA ASP A 102 -16.20 -9.88 0.94
C ASP A 102 -17.71 -9.76 0.68
N ASP A 103 -18.26 -10.69 -0.12
CA ASP A 103 -19.70 -10.81 -0.39
C ASP A 103 -20.53 -11.01 0.90
#